data_AF-A0A1J3FX54-F1
#
_entry.id   AF-A0A1J3FX54-F1
#
_cell.length_a   1.000
_cell.length_b   1.000
_cell.length_c   1.000
_cell.angle_alpha   90.00
_cell.angle_beta   90.00
_cell.angle_gamma   90.00
#
_symmetry.space_group_name_H-M   'P 1'
#
loop_
_entity.id
_entity.type
_entity.pdbx_description
1 polymer ?
#
loop_
_entity_poly.entity_id
_entity_poly.type
_entity_poly.pdbx_seq_one_letter_code
_entity_poly.pdbx_strand_id
1 'polypeptide(L)'
;DGFVPDVYTYTILIHGCAVAGQINEAFNLRDEMSFKGIIPNIVTYNALIKGLCKFGNLDRAKRLLRKLRQKGIAPNAITYNTMIDGLVKNGDVAEAMRLKEKMAEAGLVRGSYKQGDVGKSNEVLDQVIKSESAGVMEMDSDESCEFRIVSEAVV
;
A
#
# COMPACT_ATOMS: atom_id res chain seq x y z
N ASP A 1 -10.56 40.43 4.32
CA ASP A 1 -9.37 39.62 4.08
C ASP A 1 -9.75 38.20 3.72
N GLY A 2 -9.27 37.71 2.57
CA GLY A 2 -9.54 36.36 2.10
C GLY A 2 -8.49 35.38 2.63
N PHE A 3 -8.93 34.22 3.09
CA PHE A 3 -8.03 33.12 3.43
C PHE A 3 -7.39 32.57 2.15
N VAL A 4 -6.06 32.46 2.12
CA VAL A 4 -5.32 31.86 1.00
C VAL A 4 -5.00 30.40 1.37
N PRO A 5 -5.60 29.41 0.69
CA PRO A 5 -5.32 28.01 0.96
C PRO A 5 -3.86 27.64 0.75
N ASP A 6 -3.31 26.88 1.68
CA ASP A 6 -1.94 26.36 1.65
C ASP A 6 -1.91 24.83 1.47
N VAL A 7 -0.72 24.24 1.54
CA VAL A 7 -0.53 22.79 1.42
C VAL A 7 -1.34 21.99 2.43
N TYR A 8 -1.50 22.50 3.65
CA TYR A 8 -2.24 21.83 4.71
C TYR A 8 -3.74 21.85 4.42
N THR A 9 -4.26 23.00 4.00
CA THR A 9 -5.66 23.16 3.60
C THR A 9 -6.05 22.17 2.52
N TYR A 10 -5.28 22.12 1.42
CA TYR A 10 -5.53 21.18 0.34
C TYR A 10 -5.39 19.73 0.79
N THR A 11 -4.36 19.40 1.58
CA THR A 11 -4.15 18.03 2.03
C THR A 11 -5.30 17.52 2.90
N ILE A 12 -5.87 18.37 3.76
CA ILE A 12 -7.04 18.02 4.58
C ILE A 12 -8.26 17.77 3.70
N LEU A 13 -8.56 18.66 2.76
CA LEU A 13 -9.70 18.52 1.84
C LEU A 13 -9.56 17.26 0.97
N ILE A 14 -8.38 17.05 0.39
CA ILE A 14 -8.04 15.87 -0.42
C ILE A 14 -8.22 14.59 0.40
N HIS A 15 -7.72 14.56 1.64
CA HIS A 15 -7.89 13.41 2.52
C HIS A 15 -9.37 13.13 2.80
N GLY A 16 -10.14 14.16 3.14
CA GLY A 16 -11.58 14.07 3.37
C GLY A 16 -12.32 13.46 2.17
N CYS A 17 -12.13 14.03 0.98
CA CYS A 17 -12.74 13.53 -0.26
C CYS A 17 -12.30 12.08 -0.57
N ALA A 18 -11.01 11.77 -0.40
CA ALA A 18 -10.47 10.45 -0.70
C ALA A 18 -11.05 9.36 0.22
N VAL A 19 -11.18 9.61 1.54
CA VAL A 19 -11.75 8.63 2.47
C VAL A 19 -13.27 8.52 2.38
N ALA A 20 -13.93 9.54 1.84
CA ALA A 20 -15.36 9.56 1.53
C ALA A 20 -15.70 8.90 0.18
N GLY A 21 -14.70 8.48 -0.61
CA GLY A 21 -14.91 7.81 -1.90
C GLY A 21 -15.13 8.77 -3.07
N GLN A 22 -15.09 10.08 -2.80
CA GLN A 22 -15.14 11.15 -3.80
C GLN A 22 -13.76 11.30 -4.46
N ILE A 23 -13.25 10.21 -5.03
CA ILE A 23 -11.85 10.16 -5.45
C ILE A 23 -11.55 11.10 -6.62
N ASN A 24 -12.53 11.33 -7.49
CA ASN A 24 -12.38 12.28 -8.59
C ASN A 24 -12.24 13.70 -8.05
N GLU A 25 -13.01 14.05 -7.03
CA GLU A 25 -12.89 15.37 -6.38
C GLU A 25 -11.56 15.53 -5.64
N ALA A 26 -11.10 14.48 -4.96
CA ALA A 26 -9.77 14.48 -4.35
C ALA A 26 -8.65 14.70 -5.39
N PHE A 27 -8.80 14.18 -6.61
CA PHE A 27 -7.87 14.43 -7.70
C PHE A 27 -8.00 15.84 -8.30
N ASN A 28 -9.22 16.35 -8.45
CA ASN A 28 -9.46 17.73 -8.89
C ASN A 28 -8.78 18.73 -7.95
N LEU A 29 -8.95 18.56 -6.64
CA LEU A 29 -8.30 19.40 -5.62
C LEU A 29 -6.77 19.32 -5.68
N ARG A 30 -6.20 18.14 -5.97
CA ARG A 30 -4.75 17.96 -6.15
C ARG A 30 -4.25 18.65 -7.42
N ASP A 31 -5.04 18.66 -8.48
CA ASP A 31 -4.71 19.34 -9.73
C ASP A 31 -4.84 20.87 -9.57
N GLU A 32 -5.86 21.35 -8.86
CA GLU A 32 -6.02 22.76 -8.48
C GLU A 32 -4.86 23.25 -7.61
N MET A 33 -4.49 22.48 -6.58
CA MET A 33 -3.33 22.74 -5.72
C MET A 33 -2.06 22.95 -6.57
N SER A 34 -1.83 22.07 -7.55
CA SER A 34 -0.69 22.14 -8.46
C SER A 34 -0.77 23.35 -9.40
N PHE A 35 -1.96 23.66 -9.92
CA PHE A 35 -2.20 24.82 -10.79
C PHE A 35 -1.92 26.14 -10.08
N LYS A 36 -2.21 26.22 -8.78
CA LYS A 36 -1.89 27.38 -7.93
C LYS A 36 -0.43 27.44 -7.49
N GLY A 37 0.43 26.56 -7.99
CA GLY A 37 1.86 26.50 -7.65
C GLY A 37 2.15 25.89 -6.28
N ILE A 38 1.17 25.29 -5.61
CA ILE A 38 1.36 24.62 -4.33
C ILE A 38 1.72 23.16 -4.62
N ILE A 39 2.92 22.74 -4.21
CA ILE A 39 3.47 21.44 -4.61
C ILE A 39 2.87 20.32 -3.74
N PRO A 40 2.15 19.33 -4.32
CA PRO A 40 1.67 18.17 -3.57
C PRO A 40 2.83 17.35 -3.02
N ASN A 41 2.81 17.05 -1.73
CA ASN A 41 3.85 16.29 -1.06
C ASN A 41 3.43 14.83 -0.82
N ILE A 42 4.29 14.04 -0.19
CA ILE A 42 4.03 12.62 0.08
C ILE A 42 2.76 12.39 0.91
N VAL A 43 2.40 13.31 1.80
CA VAL A 43 1.19 13.21 2.62
C VAL A 43 -0.07 13.32 1.75
N THR A 44 -0.08 14.27 0.80
CA THR A 44 -1.18 14.43 -0.17
C THR A 44 -1.38 13.16 -1.00
N TYR A 45 -0.30 12.55 -1.48
CA TYR A 45 -0.40 11.31 -2.26
C TYR A 45 -0.77 10.09 -1.39
N ASN A 46 -0.29 10.00 -0.16
CA ASN A 46 -0.69 8.95 0.77
C ASN A 46 -2.20 8.98 1.04
N ALA A 47 -2.79 10.18 1.15
CA ALA A 47 -4.24 10.34 1.29
C ALA A 47 -5.02 9.78 0.08
N LEU A 48 -4.57 10.10 -1.14
CA LEU A 48 -5.16 9.57 -2.38
C LEU A 48 -5.02 8.05 -2.47
N ILE A 49 -3.84 7.51 -2.17
CA ILE A 49 -3.58 6.07 -2.15
C ILE A 49 -4.50 5.36 -1.15
N LYS A 50 -4.62 5.90 0.07
CA LYS A 50 -5.49 5.35 1.12
C LYS A 50 -6.94 5.29 0.66
N GLY A 51 -7.47 6.37 0.07
CA GLY A 51 -8.81 6.38 -0.50
C GLY A 51 -8.98 5.32 -1.58
N LEU A 52 -8.07 5.25 -2.55
CA LEU A 52 -8.12 4.25 -3.61
C LEU A 52 -8.14 2.81 -3.08
N CYS A 53 -7.25 2.49 -2.13
CA CYS A 53 -7.20 1.19 -1.48
C CYS A 53 -8.49 0.86 -0.73
N LYS A 54 -9.05 1.83 0.01
CA LYS A 54 -10.30 1.67 0.78
C LYS A 54 -11.49 1.30 -0.10
N PHE A 55 -11.54 1.83 -1.32
CA PHE A 55 -12.63 1.57 -2.28
C PHE A 55 -12.24 0.57 -3.38
N GLY A 56 -11.27 -0.31 -3.11
CA GLY A 56 -10.90 -1.42 -4.03
C GLY A 56 -10.24 -1.00 -5.34
N ASN A 57 -9.91 0.28 -5.53
CA ASN A 57 -9.29 0.80 -6.75
C ASN A 57 -7.77 0.56 -6.77
N LEU A 58 -7.34 -0.69 -6.55
CA LEU A 58 -5.94 -1.07 -6.37
C LEU A 58 -5.06 -0.73 -7.57
N ASP A 59 -5.56 -0.88 -8.80
CA ASP A 59 -4.77 -0.56 -10.00
C ASP A 59 -4.42 0.92 -10.08
N ARG A 60 -5.36 1.80 -9.71
CA ARG A 60 -5.11 3.24 -9.63
C ARG A 60 -4.12 3.55 -8.51
N ALA A 61 -4.22 2.86 -7.36
CA ALA A 61 -3.28 3.03 -6.25
C ALA A 61 -1.85 2.62 -6.66
N LYS A 62 -1.68 1.46 -7.30
CA LYS A 62 -0.41 0.96 -7.86
C LYS A 62 0.16 1.94 -8.89
N ARG A 63 -0.67 2.47 -9.80
CA ARG A 63 -0.25 3.51 -10.75
C ARG A 63 0.25 4.76 -10.06
N LEU A 64 -0.42 5.21 -9.00
CA LEU A 64 -0.03 6.41 -8.26
C LEU A 64 1.29 6.21 -7.52
N LEU A 65 1.50 5.04 -6.90
CA LEU A 65 2.78 4.66 -6.28
C LEU A 65 3.95 4.70 -7.28
N ARG A 66 3.76 4.20 -8.50
CA ARG A 66 4.81 4.28 -9.55
C ARG A 66 5.08 5.72 -9.97
N LYS A 67 4.02 6.54 -10.11
CA LYS A 67 4.14 7.96 -10.47
C LYS A 67 4.90 8.78 -9.42
N LEU A 68 4.79 8.44 -8.13
CA LEU A 68 5.57 9.10 -7.07
C LEU A 68 7.07 9.00 -7.35
N ARG A 69 7.55 7.78 -7.65
CA ARG A 69 8.96 7.53 -7.98
C ARG A 69 9.41 8.29 -9.23
N GLN A 70 8.57 8.30 -10.28
CA GLN A 70 8.85 9.06 -11.51
C GLN A 70 8.94 10.57 -11.29
N LYS A 71 8.20 11.09 -10.29
CA LYS A 71 8.26 12.50 -9.88
C LYS A 71 9.41 12.80 -8.91
N GLY A 72 10.27 11.83 -8.59
CA GLY A 72 11.34 11.99 -7.60
C GLY A 72 10.84 12.08 -6.16
N ILE A 73 9.56 11.78 -5.90
CA ILE A 73 9.00 11.76 -4.54
C ILE A 73 9.18 10.35 -3.99
N ALA A 74 10.07 10.21 -3.00
CA ALA A 74 10.34 8.92 -2.37
C ALA A 74 9.12 8.42 -1.56
N PRO A 75 8.55 7.25 -1.89
CA PRO A 75 7.56 6.60 -1.03
C PRO A 75 8.19 6.26 0.33
N ASN A 76 7.46 6.47 1.41
CA ASN A 76 7.92 6.16 2.76
C ASN A 76 7.21 4.93 3.32
N ALA A 77 7.55 4.53 4.56
CA ALA A 77 6.92 3.40 5.24
C ALA A 77 5.38 3.51 5.30
N ILE A 78 4.83 4.72 5.47
CA ILE A 78 3.37 4.95 5.50
C ILE A 78 2.76 4.61 4.13
N THR A 79 3.41 4.99 3.03
CA THR A 79 2.95 4.70 1.67
C THR A 79 2.86 3.19 1.43
N TYR A 80 3.93 2.45 1.73
CA TYR A 80 3.95 1.00 1.54
C TYR A 80 2.97 0.29 2.47
N ASN A 81 2.91 0.66 3.75
CA ASN A 81 1.96 0.08 4.69
C ASN A 81 0.51 0.27 4.23
N THR A 82 0.18 1.46 3.70
CA THR A 82 -1.16 1.75 3.18
C THR A 82 -1.49 0.87 1.96
N MET A 83 -0.52 0.66 1.06
CA MET A 83 -0.69 -0.21 -0.10
C MET A 83 -0.85 -1.68 0.30
N ILE A 84 0.01 -2.17 1.20
CA ILE A 84 -0.02 -3.54 1.73
C ILE A 84 -1.37 -3.79 2.43
N ASP A 85 -1.80 -2.89 3.31
CA ASP A 85 -3.09 -2.98 3.98
C ASP A 85 -4.26 -3.03 2.98
N GLY A 86 -4.21 -2.17 1.95
CA GLY A 86 -5.18 -2.17 0.87
C GLY A 86 -5.22 -3.48 0.10
N LEU A 87 -4.06 -4.04 -0.25
CA LEU A 87 -3.96 -5.29 -1.01
C LEU A 87 -4.50 -6.48 -0.22
N VAL A 88 -4.10 -6.61 1.04
CA VAL A 88 -4.58 -7.68 1.94
C VAL A 88 -6.11 -7.60 2.09
N LYS A 89 -6.66 -6.41 2.34
CA LYS A 89 -8.11 -6.22 2.50
C LYS A 89 -8.91 -6.54 1.24
N ASN A 90 -8.28 -6.49 0.07
CA ASN A 90 -8.90 -6.83 -1.21
C ASN A 90 -8.47 -8.21 -1.73
N GLY A 91 -7.76 -9.01 -0.92
CA GLY A 91 -7.38 -10.41 -1.24
C GLY A 91 -6.13 -10.58 -2.11
N ASP A 92 -5.42 -9.51 -2.48
CA ASP A 92 -4.20 -9.57 -3.30
C ASP A 92 -2.95 -9.78 -2.42
N VAL A 93 -2.91 -10.90 -1.70
CA VAL A 93 -1.88 -11.20 -0.68
C VAL A 93 -0.50 -11.39 -1.29
N ALA A 94 -0.40 -12.02 -2.46
CA ALA A 94 0.87 -12.23 -3.15
C ALA A 94 1.57 -10.90 -3.49
N GLU A 95 0.84 -9.91 -3.97
CA GLU A 95 1.42 -8.60 -4.26
C GLU A 95 1.74 -7.82 -2.97
N ALA A 96 0.96 -8.01 -1.91
CA ALA A 96 1.24 -7.43 -0.60
C ALA A 96 2.59 -7.92 -0.04
N MET A 97 2.87 -9.21 -0.17
CA MET A 97 4.14 -9.84 0.21
C MET A 97 5.32 -9.28 -0.58
N ARG A 98 5.18 -9.20 -1.91
CA ARG A 98 6.20 -8.62 -2.78
C ARG A 98 6.50 -7.14 -2.45
N LEU A 99 5.50 -6.37 -2.04
CA LEU A 99 5.71 -4.99 -1.58
C LEU A 99 6.40 -4.92 -0.21
N LYS A 100 6.15 -5.88 0.69
CA LYS A 100 6.81 -6.00 1.99
C LYS A 100 8.30 -6.27 1.82
N GLU A 101 8.68 -7.18 0.93
CA GLU A 101 10.08 -7.47 0.59
C GLU A 101 10.79 -6.22 0.04
N LYS A 102 10.19 -5.54 -0.92
CA LYS A 102 10.72 -4.28 -1.47
C LYS A 102 10.89 -3.17 -0.43
N MET A 103 10.01 -3.13 0.56
CA MET A 103 10.12 -2.19 1.68
C MET A 103 11.33 -2.53 2.57
N ALA A 104 11.58 -3.82 2.81
CA ALA A 104 12.74 -4.29 3.56
C ALA A 104 14.06 -4.03 2.82
N GLU A 105 14.12 -4.33 1.52
CA GLU A 105 15.27 -4.01 0.65
C GLU A 105 15.60 -2.52 0.63
N ALA A 106 14.58 -1.66 0.68
CA ALA A 106 14.73 -0.21 0.71
C ALA A 106 15.20 0.33 2.09
N GLY A 107 15.47 -0.52 3.07
CA GLY A 107 15.87 -0.12 4.42
C GLY A 107 14.78 0.58 5.22
N LEU A 108 13.53 0.52 4.77
CA LEU A 108 12.37 1.12 5.44
C LEU A 108 11.86 0.14 6.51
N VAL A 109 12.63 -0.05 7.59
CA VAL A 109 12.23 -0.92 8.70
C VAL A 109 11.17 -0.24 9.58
N ARG A 110 10.19 -1.03 10.05
CA ARG A 110 9.06 -0.66 10.93
C ARG A 110 9.45 0.40 11.99
N GLY A 111 9.22 1.67 11.66
CA GLY A 111 9.10 2.72 12.68
C GLY A 111 7.85 2.47 13.50
N SER A 112 8.02 2.43 14.82
CA SER A 112 7.00 2.24 15.84
C SER A 112 5.93 3.35 15.82
N TYR A 113 4.94 3.24 14.94
CA TYR A 113 3.80 4.16 14.88
C TYR A 113 2.52 3.48 15.41
N LYS A 114 1.89 4.19 16.35
CA LYS A 114 0.89 3.68 17.30
C LYS A 114 -0.38 3.11 16.65
N GLN A 115 -0.84 2.04 17.30
CA GLN A 115 -2.10 1.34 17.20
C GLN A 115 -3.31 2.28 17.01
N GLY A 116 -4.13 1.95 16.01
CA GLY A 116 -5.43 2.55 15.72
C GLY A 116 -5.88 2.00 14.38
N ASP A 117 -6.43 0.78 14.39
CA ASP A 117 -7.06 0.08 13.26
C ASP A 117 -6.18 -0.57 12.16
N VAL A 118 -4.84 -0.61 12.29
CA VAL A 118 -3.92 -1.23 11.29
C VAL A 118 -3.26 -2.54 11.79
N GLY A 119 -3.70 -3.07 12.94
CA GLY A 119 -3.08 -4.22 13.60
C GLY A 119 -3.35 -5.59 12.97
N LYS A 120 -4.43 -5.75 12.18
CA LYS A 120 -4.85 -7.07 11.69
C LYS A 120 -4.13 -7.52 10.42
N SER A 121 -3.82 -6.61 9.51
CA SER A 121 -3.30 -6.97 8.17
C SER A 121 -1.88 -7.53 8.22
N ASN A 122 -1.08 -7.06 9.18
CA ASN A 122 0.25 -7.60 9.44
C ASN A 122 0.21 -8.95 10.17
N GLU A 123 -0.77 -9.17 11.04
CA GLU A 123 -0.98 -10.45 11.70
C GLU A 123 -1.43 -11.52 10.69
N VAL A 124 -2.33 -11.17 9.76
CA VAL A 124 -2.74 -12.07 8.66
C VAL A 124 -1.56 -12.37 7.73
N LEU A 125 -0.74 -11.39 7.36
CA LEU A 125 0.47 -11.65 6.56
C LEU A 125 1.51 -12.47 7.32
N ASP A 126 1.73 -12.20 8.61
CA ASP A 126 2.65 -12.99 9.44
C ASP A 126 2.09 -14.41 9.69
N GLN A 127 0.76 -14.62 9.69
CA GLN A 127 0.11 -15.93 9.68
C GLN A 127 0.29 -16.66 8.34
N VAL A 128 0.10 -15.97 7.20
CA VAL A 128 0.33 -16.53 5.86
C VAL A 128 1.80 -16.92 5.66
N ILE A 129 2.74 -16.06 6.08
CA ILE A 129 4.18 -16.37 6.06
C ILE A 129 4.48 -17.61 6.89
N LYS A 130 3.90 -17.72 8.10
CA LYS A 130 4.07 -18.90 8.97
C LYS A 130 3.46 -20.16 8.37
N SER A 131 2.36 -20.07 7.62
CA SER A 131 1.78 -21.22 6.93
C SER A 131 2.56 -21.65 5.68
N GLU A 132 3.19 -20.71 4.96
CA GLU A 132 3.99 -21.02 3.76
C GLU A 132 5.42 -21.48 4.10
N SER A 133 5.98 -21.09 5.25
CA SER A 133 7.32 -21.54 5.69
C SER A 133 7.35 -22.94 6.32
N ALA A 134 6.22 -23.66 6.37
CA ALA A 134 6.17 -25.07 6.78
C ALA A 134 6.58 -26.05 5.65
N GLY A 135 6.82 -25.56 4.42
CA GLY A 135 7.33 -26.36 3.30
C GLY A 135 8.74 -25.93 2.91
N VAL A 136 9.75 -26.22 3.74
CA VAL A 136 11.13 -26.15 3.28
C VAL A 136 11.37 -27.37 2.42
N MET A 137 11.63 -27.15 1.13
CA MET A 137 12.08 -28.17 0.18
C MET A 137 13.32 -28.87 0.74
N GLU A 138 13.22 -30.15 1.07
CA GLU A 138 14.41 -31.00 1.11
C GLU A 138 14.90 -31.18 -0.33
N MET A 139 16.14 -30.77 -0.56
CA MET A 139 16.85 -31.01 -1.81
C MET A 139 17.33 -32.46 -1.77
N ASP A 140 16.49 -33.40 -2.20
CA ASP A 140 16.92 -34.78 -2.40
C ASP A 140 17.79 -34.85 -3.65
N SER A 141 19.06 -35.14 -3.40
CA SER A 141 20.02 -35.52 -4.43
C SER A 141 19.77 -36.97 -4.84
N ASP A 142 18.70 -37.26 -5.59
CA ASP A 142 18.65 -38.48 -6.39
C ASP A 142 17.57 -38.45 -7.49
N GLU A 143 17.89 -39.11 -8.60
CA GLU A 143 17.14 -39.16 -9.85
C GLU A 143 15.73 -39.78 -9.69
N SER A 144 14.67 -38.98 -9.83
CA SER A 144 13.38 -39.39 -10.45
C SER A 144 12.39 -38.22 -10.46
N CYS A 145 12.02 -37.75 -11.65
CA CYS A 145 10.89 -36.84 -11.86
C CYS A 145 9.58 -37.44 -11.32
N GLU A 146 9.10 -36.98 -10.16
CA GLU A 146 7.66 -36.89 -9.90
C GLU A 146 7.33 -35.62 -9.09
N PHE A 147 6.76 -34.62 -9.77
CA PHE A 147 6.08 -33.51 -9.11
C PHE A 147 4.78 -34.03 -8.49
N ARG A 148 4.70 -34.08 -7.16
CA ARG A 148 3.42 -34.24 -6.46
C ARG A 148 3.19 -33.04 -5.56
N ILE A 149 2.33 -32.12 -6.01
CA ILE A 149 1.63 -31.20 -5.11
C ILE A 149 0.58 -32.06 -4.38
N VAL A 150 0.83 -32.40 -3.12
CA VAL A 150 -0.22 -32.93 -2.25
C VAL A 150 -1.03 -31.75 -1.70
N SER A 151 -2.19 -31.51 -2.31
CA SER A 151 -3.24 -30.71 -1.70
C SER A 151 -3.97 -31.57 -0.67
N GLU A 152 -3.76 -31.33 0.61
CA GLU A 152 -4.70 -31.79 1.64
C GLU A 152 -5.72 -30.69 1.92
N ALA A 153 -6.97 -31.03 1.62
CA ALA A 153 -8.15 -30.28 2.02
C ALA A 153 -8.31 -30.38 3.55
N VAL A 154 -8.54 -29.24 4.19
CA VAL A 154 -8.85 -29.14 5.61
C VAL A 154 -10.20 -29.80 5.88
N VAL A 155 -10.26 -30.73 6.83
CA VAL A 155 -11.50 -31.10 7.55
C VAL A 155 -11.68 -30.15 8.72
#